data_AF-A0A839VNR8-F1
#
_entry.id   AF-A0A839VNR8-F1
#
_cell.length_a   1.000
_cell.length_b   1.000
_cell.length_c   1.000
_cell.angle_alpha   90.00
_cell.angle_beta   90.00
_cell.angle_gamma   90.00
#
_symmetry.space_group_name_H-M   'P 1'
#
loop_
_entity.id
_entity.type
_entity.pdbx_description
1 polymer ?
#
loop_
_entity_poly.entity_id
_entity_poly.type
_entity_poly.pdbx_seq_one_letter_code
_entity_poly.pdbx_strand_id
1 'polypeptide(L)'
;MTHIDSNASTAHDDEQQQNQHHPDPTHQDFHWIEGIQQGSLYGNLLETTLDISTGIQACLQLIYTSKLEREANEDAEPAHKAAPAIGIVLADQLMRMSIASAGLLRDEARRQVECLNDMEAMDAAV
;
A
#
# COMPACT_ATOMS: atom_id res chain seq x y z
N MET A 1 -57.20 5.57 -28.31
CA MET A 1 -57.68 4.29 -28.86
C MET A 1 -57.91 4.51 -30.34
N THR A 2 -57.12 4.01 -31.28
CA THR A 2 -56.22 2.85 -31.30
C THR A 2 -55.16 3.06 -32.39
N HIS A 3 -53.89 2.91 -32.02
CA HIS A 3 -52.74 2.71 -32.90
C HIS A 3 -52.76 1.29 -33.44
N ILE A 4 -52.58 1.12 -34.76
CA ILE A 4 -51.96 -0.07 -35.35
C ILE A 4 -51.18 0.40 -36.58
N ASP A 5 -49.87 0.61 -36.42
CA ASP A 5 -48.93 0.63 -37.53
C ASP A 5 -48.15 -0.68 -37.53
N SER A 6 -48.23 -1.39 -38.65
CA SER A 6 -47.39 -2.52 -38.98
C SER A 6 -46.07 -1.99 -39.53
N ASN A 7 -44.93 -2.45 -39.01
CA ASN A 7 -43.80 -2.73 -39.89
C ASN A 7 -42.79 -3.66 -39.21
N ALA A 8 -42.59 -4.81 -39.84
CA ALA A 8 -41.43 -5.65 -39.64
C ALA A 8 -40.19 -4.90 -40.11
N SER A 9 -39.20 -4.77 -39.24
CA SER A 9 -37.84 -4.37 -39.63
C SER A 9 -36.88 -5.27 -38.89
N THR A 10 -36.36 -6.23 -39.64
CA THR A 10 -35.13 -6.98 -39.40
C THR A 10 -34.05 -6.04 -38.87
N ALA A 11 -33.63 -6.25 -37.63
CA ALA A 11 -32.45 -5.61 -37.06
C ALA A 11 -31.38 -6.69 -36.89
N HIS A 12 -30.28 -6.44 -37.57
CA HIS A 12 -29.05 -7.22 -37.60
C HIS A 12 -28.57 -7.58 -36.19
N ASP A 13 -28.35 -8.88 -35.97
CA ASP A 13 -27.45 -9.42 -34.97
C ASP A 13 -26.01 -9.04 -35.37
N ASP A 14 -25.62 -7.79 -35.13
CA ASP A 14 -24.22 -7.39 -35.08
C ASP A 14 -23.73 -7.63 -33.66
N GLU A 15 -23.11 -8.80 -33.47
CA GLU A 15 -22.23 -9.12 -32.35
C GLU A 15 -21.10 -8.09 -32.29
N GLN A 16 -21.37 -6.95 -31.67
CA GLN A 16 -20.33 -6.03 -31.21
C GLN A 16 -19.61 -6.72 -30.04
N GLN A 17 -18.67 -7.60 -30.36
CA GLN A 17 -17.53 -7.87 -29.49
C GLN A 17 -16.81 -6.54 -29.28
N GLN A 18 -17.24 -5.82 -28.25
CA GLN A 18 -16.52 -4.69 -27.70
C GLN A 18 -15.17 -5.23 -27.24
N ASN A 19 -14.19 -5.14 -28.13
CA ASN A 19 -12.79 -5.32 -27.86
C ASN A 19 -12.41 -4.21 -26.86
N GLN A 20 -12.59 -4.50 -25.57
CA GLN A 20 -12.22 -3.61 -24.48
C GLN A 20 -10.71 -3.46 -24.49
N HIS A 21 -10.23 -2.49 -25.26
CA HIS A 21 -8.88 -1.99 -25.16
C HIS A 21 -8.78 -1.30 -23.81
N HIS A 22 -8.41 -2.05 -22.76
CA HIS A 22 -7.94 -1.42 -21.54
C HIS A 22 -6.66 -0.67 -21.90
N PRO A 23 -6.62 0.66 -21.77
CA PRO A 23 -5.39 1.39 -21.98
C PRO A 23 -4.35 0.85 -20.98
N ASP A 24 -3.14 0.61 -21.47
CA ASP A 24 -2.05 0.18 -20.61
C ASP A 24 -1.91 1.17 -19.43
N PRO A 25 -1.70 0.66 -18.20
CA PRO A 25 -1.53 1.52 -17.06
C PRO A 25 -0.38 2.50 -17.32
N THR A 26 -0.68 3.80 -17.24
CA THR A 26 0.31 4.87 -17.45
C THR A 26 1.28 5.03 -16.28
N HIS A 27 1.07 4.30 -15.19
CA HIS A 27 1.96 4.28 -14.04
C HIS A 27 2.92 3.10 -14.19
N GLN A 28 4.20 3.36 -13.90
CA GLN A 28 5.16 2.31 -13.61
C GLN A 28 5.15 2.06 -12.11
N ASP A 29 5.40 0.81 -11.72
CA ASP A 29 5.62 0.47 -10.32
C ASP A 29 6.81 1.25 -9.78
N PHE A 30 6.72 1.68 -8.53
CA PHE A 30 7.81 2.38 -7.86
C PHE A 30 8.93 1.38 -7.56
N HIS A 31 10.12 1.67 -8.08
CA HIS A 31 11.33 0.91 -7.81
C HIS A 31 12.39 1.84 -7.23
N TRP A 32 13.12 1.34 -6.23
CA TRP A 32 14.24 2.01 -5.60
C TRP A 32 15.59 1.49 -6.10
N ILE A 33 15.61 0.27 -6.65
CA ILE A 33 16.82 -0.40 -7.14
C ILE A 33 16.83 -0.39 -8.66
N GLU A 34 17.86 0.22 -9.23
CA GLU A 34 18.08 0.27 -10.67
C GLU A 34 19.01 -0.86 -11.15
N GLY A 35 18.84 -1.30 -12.40
CA GLY A 35 19.78 -2.18 -13.08
C GLY A 35 19.58 -3.67 -12.78
N ILE A 36 20.65 -4.46 -12.82
CA ILE A 36 20.58 -5.94 -12.82
C ILE A 36 19.98 -6.58 -11.57
N GLN A 37 19.83 -5.81 -10.49
CA GLN A 37 19.24 -6.26 -9.23
C GLN A 37 17.73 -5.97 -9.16
N GLN A 38 17.21 -5.13 -10.06
CA GLN A 38 15.80 -4.84 -10.18
C GLN A 38 15.02 -6.11 -10.50
N GLY A 39 13.94 -6.38 -9.76
CA GLY A 39 13.13 -7.59 -9.93
C GLY A 39 13.75 -8.88 -9.36
N SER A 40 14.96 -8.82 -8.81
CA SER A 40 15.53 -9.97 -8.10
C SER A 40 14.79 -10.21 -6.77
N LEU A 41 14.76 -11.46 -6.28
CA LEU A 41 14.12 -11.79 -5.01
C LEU A 41 14.65 -10.92 -3.85
N TYR A 42 15.97 -10.75 -3.80
CA TYR A 42 16.63 -9.93 -2.78
C TYR A 42 16.34 -8.43 -2.97
N GLY A 43 16.36 -7.94 -4.21
CA GLY A 43 16.00 -6.57 -4.55
C GLY A 43 14.57 -6.23 -4.12
N ASN A 44 13.61 -7.06 -4.49
CA ASN A 44 12.19 -6.87 -4.14
C ASN A 44 11.97 -6.88 -2.62
N LEU A 45 12.69 -7.73 -1.87
CA LEU A 45 12.64 -7.74 -0.42
C LEU A 45 13.15 -6.42 0.18
N LEU A 46 14.26 -5.89 -0.34
CA LEU A 46 14.82 -4.60 0.11
C LEU A 46 13.89 -3.44 -0.23
N GLU A 47 13.34 -3.39 -1.44
CA GLU A 47 12.38 -2.36 -1.85
C GLU A 47 11.14 -2.38 -0.95
N THR A 48 10.55 -3.56 -0.75
CA THR A 48 9.39 -3.73 0.15
C THR A 48 9.72 -3.34 1.59
N THR A 49 10.91 -3.70 2.08
CA THR A 49 11.34 -3.35 3.43
C THR A 49 11.51 -1.83 3.58
N LEU A 50 12.09 -1.17 2.59
CA LEU A 50 12.28 0.27 2.59
C LEU A 50 10.93 1.02 2.55
N ASP A 51 10.01 0.58 1.71
CA ASP A 51 8.67 1.19 1.60
C ASP A 51 7.90 1.08 2.92
N ILE A 52 7.81 -0.13 3.47
CA ILE A 52 7.04 -0.36 4.70
C ILE A 52 7.71 0.35 5.88
N SER A 53 9.04 0.32 6.00
CA SER A 53 9.75 1.00 7.09
C SER A 53 9.62 2.53 7.01
N THR A 54 9.65 3.10 5.80
CA THR A 54 9.39 4.53 5.57
C THR A 54 7.96 4.89 5.98
N GLY A 55 6.98 4.08 5.60
CA GLY A 55 5.59 4.25 6.00
C GLY A 55 5.39 4.20 7.52
N ILE A 56 6.00 3.22 8.19
CA ILE A 56 5.99 3.10 9.66
C ILE A 56 6.62 4.35 10.30
N GLN A 57 7.78 4.78 9.81
CA GLN A 57 8.46 5.98 10.34
C GLN A 57 7.58 7.22 10.22
N ALA A 58 6.96 7.45 9.07
CA ALA A 58 6.06 8.58 8.85
C ALA A 58 4.86 8.56 9.83
N CYS A 59 4.25 7.37 10.02
CA CYS A 59 3.16 7.21 10.99
C CYS A 59 3.60 7.55 12.42
N LEU A 60 4.76 7.04 12.85
CA LEU A 60 5.29 7.31 14.19
C LEU A 60 5.63 8.80 14.39
N GLN A 61 6.16 9.47 13.36
CA GLN A 61 6.41 10.92 13.41
C GLN A 61 5.11 11.71 13.57
N LEU A 62 4.06 11.38 12.81
CA LEU A 62 2.75 12.04 12.93
C LEU A 62 2.13 11.83 14.32
N ILE A 63 2.19 10.60 14.84
CA ILE A 63 1.70 10.28 16.19
C ILE A 63 2.47 11.08 17.24
N TYR A 64 3.80 11.08 17.16
CA TYR A 64 4.65 11.75 18.14
C TYR A 64 4.47 13.27 18.12
N THR A 65 4.50 13.89 16.95
CA THR A 65 4.32 15.34 16.81
C THR A 65 2.93 15.79 17.29
N SER A 66 1.87 15.06 16.93
CA SER A 66 0.52 15.36 17.43
C SER A 66 0.36 15.16 18.93
N LYS A 67 1.12 14.23 19.53
CA LYS A 67 1.17 14.08 20.98
C LYS A 67 1.85 15.28 21.63
N LEU A 68 3.01 15.70 21.12
CA LEU A 68 3.72 16.88 21.63
C LEU A 68 2.86 18.15 21.53
N GLU A 69 2.13 18.33 20.43
CA GLU A 69 1.22 19.46 20.26
C GLU A 69 0.09 19.46 21.30
N ARG A 70 -0.46 18.29 21.64
CA ARG A 70 -1.47 18.16 22.70
C ARG A 70 -0.89 18.55 24.06
N GLU A 71 0.27 18.02 24.40
CA GLU A 71 0.95 18.31 25.67
C GLU A 71 1.29 19.81 25.78
N ALA A 72 1.82 20.41 24.71
CA ALA A 72 2.09 21.85 24.68
C ALA A 72 0.82 22.71 24.85
N ASN A 73 -0.32 22.24 24.32
CA ASN A 73 -1.60 22.93 24.45
C ASN A 73 -2.21 22.86 25.85
N GLU A 74 -1.77 21.95 26.71
CA GLU A 74 -2.26 21.85 28.10
C GLU A 74 -1.83 23.09 28.89
N ASP A 75 -0.61 23.57 28.66
CA ASP A 75 -0.03 24.74 29.34
C ASP A 75 -0.24 26.06 28.59
N ALA A 76 -0.71 26.02 27.34
CA ALA A 76 -0.87 27.21 26.51
C ALA A 76 -2.19 27.97 26.78
N GLU A 77 -2.14 29.30 26.72
CA GLU A 77 -3.35 30.11 26.67
C GLU A 77 -4.16 29.83 25.38
N PRO A 78 -5.49 29.99 25.38
CA PRO A 78 -6.34 29.66 24.23
C PRO A 78 -5.89 30.27 22.89
N ALA A 79 -5.36 31.48 22.91
CA ALA A 79 -4.87 32.17 21.71
C ALA A 79 -3.58 31.58 21.12
N HIS A 80 -2.86 30.76 21.88
CA HIS A 80 -1.58 30.15 21.51
C HIS A 80 -1.67 28.64 21.28
N LYS A 81 -2.88 28.06 21.34
CA LYS A 81 -3.07 26.63 21.07
C LYS A 81 -2.98 26.34 19.59
N ALA A 82 -2.22 25.31 19.22
CA ALA A 82 -2.13 24.81 17.86
C ALA A 82 -2.93 23.52 17.72
N ALA A 83 -3.77 23.39 16.70
CA ALA A 83 -4.51 22.15 16.47
C ALA A 83 -3.52 21.02 16.10
N PRO A 84 -3.57 19.85 16.77
CA PRO A 84 -2.70 18.74 16.41
C PRO A 84 -2.94 18.26 14.99
N ALA A 85 -1.88 17.81 14.29
CA ALA A 85 -2.01 17.32 12.91
C ALA A 85 -3.00 16.16 12.77
N ILE A 86 -3.08 15.26 13.77
CA ILE A 86 -4.05 14.17 13.82
C ILE A 86 -4.79 14.05 15.16
N GLY A 87 -6.04 13.56 15.08
CA GLY A 87 -6.89 13.22 16.22
C GLY A 87 -6.37 12.03 17.06
N ILE A 88 -6.81 11.90 18.32
CA ILE A 88 -6.42 10.76 19.20
C ILE A 88 -6.81 9.42 18.57
N VAL A 89 -8.02 9.35 17.99
CA VAL A 89 -8.52 8.13 17.36
C VAL A 89 -7.66 7.73 16.15
N LEU A 90 -7.30 8.71 15.30
CA LEU A 90 -6.44 8.45 14.15
C LEU A 90 -5.02 8.08 14.57
N ALA A 91 -4.50 8.68 15.65
CA ALA A 91 -3.20 8.32 16.20
C ALA A 91 -3.15 6.85 16.68
N ASP A 92 -4.20 6.36 17.37
CA ASP A 92 -4.32 4.95 17.76
C ASP A 92 -4.40 4.02 16.53
N GLN A 93 -5.17 4.40 15.51
CA GLN A 93 -5.26 3.63 14.25
C GLN A 93 -3.91 3.54 13.54
N LEU A 94 -3.19 4.66 13.40
CA LEU A 94 -1.86 4.68 12.79
C LEU A 94 -0.84 3.88 13.62
N MET A 95 -0.95 3.91 14.95
CA MET A 95 -0.08 3.11 15.82
C MET A 95 -0.31 1.61 15.59
N ARG A 96 -1.57 1.17 15.56
CA ARG A 96 -1.91 -0.24 15.30
C ARG A 96 -1.48 -0.68 13.91
N MET A 97 -1.68 0.17 12.90
CA MET A 97 -1.20 -0.09 11.54
C MET A 97 0.32 -0.22 11.49
N SER A 98 1.05 0.65 12.20
CA SER A 98 2.51 0.60 12.29
C SER A 98 3.00 -0.69 12.94
N ILE A 99 2.36 -1.11 14.04
CA ILE A 99 2.66 -2.38 14.73
C ILE A 99 2.38 -3.58 13.82
N ALA A 100 1.23 -3.59 13.15
CA ALA A 100 0.87 -4.67 12.22
C ALA A 100 1.87 -4.76 11.06
N SER A 101 2.23 -3.62 10.47
CA SER A 101 3.18 -3.54 9.36
C SER A 101 4.59 -4.00 9.78
N ALA A 102 5.05 -3.61 10.96
CA ALA A 102 6.30 -4.09 11.53
C ALA A 102 6.27 -5.61 11.77
N GLY A 103 5.12 -6.14 12.19
CA GLY A 103 4.89 -7.58 12.34
C GLY A 103 5.01 -8.32 11.01
N LEU A 104 4.37 -7.82 9.95
CA LEU A 104 4.46 -8.39 8.60
C LEU A 104 5.90 -8.41 8.09
N LEU A 105 6.64 -7.31 8.25
CA LEU A 105 8.06 -7.24 7.88
C LEU A 105 8.90 -8.28 8.63
N ARG A 106 8.69 -8.41 9.95
CA ARG A 106 9.41 -9.39 10.76
C ARG A 106 9.10 -10.82 10.30
N ASP A 107 7.82 -11.10 10.05
CA ASP A 107 7.40 -12.45 9.67
C ASP A 107 7.92 -12.82 8.28
N GLU A 108 7.93 -11.88 7.33
CA GLU A 108 8.55 -12.06 6.02
C GLU A 108 10.07 -12.23 6.12
N ALA A 109 10.77 -11.39 6.90
CA ALA A 109 12.20 -11.53 7.11
C ALA A 109 12.57 -12.90 7.70
N ARG A 110 11.78 -13.40 8.66
CA ARG A 110 11.95 -14.75 9.21
C ARG A 110 11.78 -15.83 8.14
N ARG A 111 10.73 -15.73 7.31
CA ARG A 111 10.48 -16.66 6.21
C ARG A 111 11.65 -16.71 5.22
N GLN A 112 12.26 -15.56 4.94
CA GLN A 112 13.43 -15.46 4.06
C GLN A 112 14.67 -16.10 4.68
N VAL A 113 14.90 -15.91 5.99
CA VAL A 113 15.99 -16.60 6.71
C VAL A 113 15.81 -18.12 6.68
N GLU A 114 14.59 -18.61 6.93
CA GLU A 114 14.27 -20.04 6.86
C GLU A 114 14.56 -20.59 5.45
N CYS A 115 14.12 -19.90 4.40
CA CYS A 115 14.37 -20.28 3.02
C CYS A 115 15.87 -20.37 2.68
N LEU A 116 16.67 -19.41 3.16
CA LEU A 116 18.12 -19.40 2.92
C LEU A 116 18.83 -20.56 3.64
N ASN A 117 18.43 -20.85 4.87
CA ASN A 117 18.99 -21.98 5.63
C ASN A 117 18.62 -23.33 4.97
N ASP A 118 17.40 -23.46 4.45
CA ASP A 118 16.96 -24.67 3.75
C ASP A 118 17.75 -24.88 2.45
N MET A 119 18.03 -23.81 1.71
CA MET A 119 18.87 -23.87 0.51
C MET A 119 20.30 -24.32 0.82
N GLU A 120 20.91 -23.78 1.89
CA GLU A 120 22.24 -24.20 2.34
C GLU A 120 22.27 -25.68 2.75
N ALA A 121 21.22 -26.14 3.44
CA ALA A 121 21.10 -27.55 3.83
C ALA A 121 20.93 -28.48 2.62
N MET A 122 20.24 -28.04 1.56
CA MET A 122 20.10 -28.79 0.31
C MET A 122 21.41 -28.87 -0.47
N ASP A 123 22.17 -27.77 -0.56
CA ASP A 123 23.48 -27.73 -1.22
C ASP A 123 24.52 -28.58 -0.48
N ALA A 124 24.47 -28.63 0.86
CA ALA A 124 25.35 -29.47 1.67
C ALA A 124 25.05 -30.97 1.60
N ALA A 125 23.89 -31.36 1.04
CA ALA A 125 23.46 -32.75 0.91
C ALA A 125 23.81 -33.39 -0.45
N VAL A 126 24.42 -32.63 -1.37
CA VAL A 126 24.86 -33.04 -2.72
C VAL A 126 26.37 -33.24 -2.75
#